data_AF-A0A957KRV7-F1
#
_entry.id   AF-A0A957KRV7-F1
#
_cell.length_a   1.000
_cell.length_b   1.000
_cell.length_c   1.000
_cell.angle_alpha   90.00
_cell.angle_beta   90.00
_cell.angle_gamma   90.00
#
_symmetry.space_group_name_H-M   'P 1'
#
loop_
_entity.id
_entity.type
_entity.pdbx_description
1 polymer ?
#
loop_
_entity_poly.entity_id
_entity_poly.type
_entity_poly.pdbx_seq_one_letter_code
_entity_poly.pdbx_strand_id
1 'polypeptide(L)'
;MRSLQPSPAPASPSPSTTLEPGLLSVLRVLVAIQILLLPATLVTYPLRGTADIPTGAQRVAGDLLRQIAIDANTDLWPAALRVITVVTLALFAYWPGLPARMGRWYLPIFAVYYALAAALSHAAFTAWVLSYVEAALATQTALALLFSMESGWTLFVILLFGVVMVAWQYDMRRVLWYVLLLAGAEAIAFSPLLLSTLPWPPLVFQIFIHLAIYLMVGFVVTRMMAAQRAQRRALTEANIQLTQYAASQEQLAVSRERNRMARELHDTLAHSLSA
;
A
#
# COMPACT_ATOMS: atom_id res chain seq x y z
N MET A 1 13.84 -40.46 42.73
CA MET A 1 14.40 -39.75 41.56
C MET A 1 13.33 -39.68 40.47
N ARG A 2 12.57 -38.59 40.40
CA ARG A 2 11.62 -38.31 39.32
C ARG A 2 12.26 -37.25 38.43
N SER A 3 12.61 -37.61 37.20
CA SER A 3 13.15 -36.72 36.18
C SER A 3 12.10 -35.67 35.79
N LEU A 4 12.39 -34.40 36.08
CA LEU A 4 11.67 -33.26 35.53
C LEU A 4 12.13 -33.07 34.09
N GLN A 5 11.36 -33.60 33.13
CA GLN A 5 11.49 -33.17 31.74
C GLN A 5 11.02 -31.71 31.61
N PRO A 6 11.80 -30.82 30.99
CA PRO A 6 11.33 -29.47 30.70
C PRO A 6 10.21 -29.52 29.66
N SER A 7 9.16 -28.73 29.90
CA SER A 7 8.01 -28.56 29.01
C SER A 7 8.48 -28.13 27.61
N PRO A 8 7.92 -28.68 26.50
CA PRO A 8 8.28 -28.23 25.16
C PRO A 8 7.93 -26.75 25.00
N ALA A 9 8.90 -25.96 24.56
CA ALA A 9 8.70 -24.54 24.25
C ALA A 9 7.55 -24.39 23.23
N PRO A 10 6.67 -23.40 23.37
CA PRO A 10 5.62 -23.15 22.38
C PRO A 10 6.29 -22.88 21.03
N ALA A 11 5.87 -23.63 20.01
CA ALA A 11 6.34 -23.45 18.64
C ALA A 11 6.21 -21.97 18.25
N SER A 12 7.33 -21.35 17.90
CA SER A 12 7.35 -19.99 17.36
C SER A 12 6.46 -19.96 16.11
N PRO A 13 5.47 -19.05 16.04
CA PRO A 13 4.60 -18.96 14.88
C PRO A 13 5.48 -18.67 13.65
N SER A 14 5.30 -19.48 12.60
CA SER A 14 6.01 -19.31 11.33
C SER A 14 5.92 -17.86 10.85
N PRO A 15 7.03 -17.16 10.56
CA PRO A 15 7.06 -15.72 10.28
C PRO A 15 6.37 -15.27 8.97
N SER A 16 5.68 -16.17 8.27
CA SER A 16 5.09 -15.93 6.95
C SER A 16 3.57 -15.75 6.94
N THR A 17 2.88 -15.90 8.07
CA THR A 17 1.41 -15.84 8.14
C THR A 17 0.86 -14.53 8.68
N THR A 18 1.67 -13.75 9.39
CA THR A 18 1.29 -12.47 9.98
C THR A 18 1.79 -11.31 9.11
N LEU A 19 0.89 -10.36 8.80
CA LEU A 19 1.25 -9.11 8.15
C LEU A 19 2.20 -8.32 9.06
N GLU A 20 3.18 -7.63 8.46
CA GLU A 20 4.09 -6.75 9.21
C GLU A 20 3.28 -5.71 10.00
N PRO A 21 3.66 -5.45 11.26
CA PRO A 21 2.95 -4.49 12.11
C PRO A 21 2.93 -3.11 11.45
N GLY A 22 1.73 -2.51 11.41
CA GLY A 22 1.48 -1.20 10.77
C GLY A 22 1.00 -1.28 9.32
N LEU A 23 1.29 -2.36 8.58
CA LEU A 23 0.96 -2.46 7.15
C LEU A 23 -0.55 -2.38 6.87
N LEU A 24 -1.35 -3.06 7.69
CA LEU A 24 -2.81 -3.02 7.58
C LEU A 24 -3.37 -1.61 7.90
N SER A 25 -2.73 -0.88 8.81
CA SER A 25 -3.12 0.50 9.12
C SER A 25 -2.85 1.42 7.94
N VAL A 26 -1.66 1.31 7.33
CA VAL A 26 -1.29 2.06 6.12
C VAL A 26 -2.25 1.74 4.96
N LEU A 27 -2.57 0.47 4.73
CA LEU A 27 -3.55 0.05 3.72
C LEU A 27 -4.91 0.70 3.95
N ARG A 28 -5.40 0.69 5.19
CA ARG A 28 -6.67 1.35 5.54
C ARG A 28 -6.62 2.85 5.31
N VAL A 29 -5.54 3.52 5.68
CA VAL A 29 -5.36 4.96 5.42
C VAL A 29 -5.37 5.25 3.91
N LEU A 30 -4.67 4.44 3.11
CA LEU A 30 -4.67 4.57 1.65
C LEU A 30 -6.08 4.46 1.07
N VAL A 31 -6.86 3.48 1.56
CA VAL A 31 -8.25 3.30 1.11
C VAL A 31 -9.16 4.42 1.65
N ALA A 32 -8.93 4.91 2.88
CA ALA A 32 -9.64 6.06 3.43
C ALA A 32 -9.43 7.31 2.57
N ILE A 33 -8.20 7.57 2.14
CA ILE A 33 -7.86 8.68 1.25
C ILE A 33 -8.59 8.53 -0.08
N GLN A 34 -8.66 7.31 -0.64
CA GLN A 34 -9.42 7.09 -1.88
C GLN A 34 -10.93 7.33 -1.71
N ILE A 35 -11.51 6.94 -0.58
CA ILE A 35 -12.91 7.25 -0.25
C ILE A 35 -13.10 8.76 -0.12
N LEU A 36 -12.18 9.44 0.57
CA LEU A 36 -12.23 10.90 0.77
C LEU A 36 -12.12 11.67 -0.54
N LEU A 37 -11.27 11.21 -1.46
CA LEU A 37 -11.06 11.84 -2.77
C LEU A 37 -12.13 11.45 -3.80
N LEU A 38 -12.94 10.42 -3.54
CA LEU A 38 -13.95 9.93 -4.48
C LEU A 38 -14.89 11.06 -4.97
N PRO A 39 -15.50 11.91 -4.11
CA PRO A 39 -16.37 12.99 -4.59
C PRO A 39 -15.66 13.97 -5.52
N ALA A 40 -14.42 14.37 -5.19
CA ALA A 40 -13.63 15.26 -6.03
C ALA A 40 -13.35 14.65 -7.41
N THR A 41 -13.06 13.34 -7.47
CA THR A 41 -12.89 12.62 -8.75
C THR A 41 -14.20 12.38 -9.50
N LEU A 42 -15.36 12.43 -8.84
CA LEU A 42 -16.66 12.30 -9.50
C LEU A 42 -17.11 13.63 -10.13
N VAL A 43 -16.71 14.77 -9.57
CA VAL A 43 -16.99 16.11 -10.13
C VAL A 43 -16.29 16.35 -11.46
N THR A 44 -15.19 15.64 -11.74
CA THR A 44 -14.52 15.73 -13.05
C THR A 44 -15.31 15.04 -14.17
N TYR A 45 -16.32 14.22 -13.84
CA TYR A 45 -17.28 13.75 -14.81
C TYR A 45 -18.34 14.85 -15.00
N PRO A 46 -18.74 15.18 -16.25
CA PRO A 46 -19.73 16.18 -16.54
C PRO A 46 -21.08 15.75 -15.95
N LEU A 47 -21.35 16.22 -14.74
CA LEU A 47 -22.66 16.15 -14.12
C LEU A 47 -23.49 17.22 -14.82
N ARG A 48 -24.51 16.81 -15.57
CA ARG A 48 -25.43 17.67 -16.34
C ARG A 48 -25.62 19.06 -15.73
N GLY A 49 -25.47 20.09 -16.54
CA GLY A 49 -25.86 21.46 -16.21
C GLY A 49 -26.39 22.20 -17.42
N THR A 50 -27.72 22.28 -17.58
CA THR A 50 -28.33 23.31 -18.41
C THR A 50 -28.26 24.62 -17.65
N ALA A 51 -27.34 25.49 -18.04
CA ALA A 51 -27.41 26.90 -17.69
C ALA A 51 -27.27 27.70 -18.98
N ASP A 52 -28.23 28.59 -19.20
CA ASP A 52 -28.29 29.56 -20.29
C ASP A 52 -27.04 30.47 -20.33
N ILE A 53 -27.10 31.58 -21.08
CA ILE A 53 -26.20 32.75 -21.01
C ILE A 53 -24.97 32.68 -21.98
N PRO A 54 -24.31 33.82 -22.28
CA PRO A 54 -24.47 34.72 -23.42
C PRO A 54 -23.20 34.78 -24.32
N THR A 55 -23.22 35.54 -25.42
CA THR A 55 -22.33 35.33 -26.57
C THR A 55 -21.08 36.25 -26.63
N GLY A 56 -19.86 35.71 -26.53
CA GLY A 56 -18.62 36.43 -26.91
C GLY A 56 -17.31 35.63 -26.75
N ALA A 57 -16.43 35.67 -27.77
CA ALA A 57 -15.05 35.16 -28.01
C ALA A 57 -14.35 34.08 -27.12
N GLN A 58 -14.75 33.90 -25.87
CA GLN A 58 -14.50 32.73 -25.01
C GLN A 58 -15.19 31.44 -25.52
N ARG A 59 -15.74 31.53 -26.74
CA ARG A 59 -16.60 30.58 -27.43
C ARG A 59 -15.92 29.26 -27.76
N VAL A 60 -14.64 29.18 -28.15
CA VAL A 60 -14.11 27.86 -28.58
C VAL A 60 -13.94 26.88 -27.41
N ALA A 61 -13.20 27.24 -26.36
CA ALA A 61 -13.01 26.34 -25.21
C ALA A 61 -14.28 26.19 -24.35
N GLY A 62 -15.05 27.28 -24.20
CA GLY A 62 -16.33 27.28 -23.51
C GLY A 62 -17.38 26.45 -24.25
N ASP A 63 -17.52 26.63 -25.56
CA ASP A 63 -18.48 25.87 -26.38
C ASP A 63 -18.05 24.41 -26.52
N LEU A 64 -16.75 24.06 -26.51
CA LEU A 64 -16.27 22.68 -26.48
C LEU A 64 -16.66 21.95 -25.19
N LEU A 65 -16.39 22.56 -24.03
CA LEU A 65 -16.79 21.99 -22.73
C LEU A 65 -18.33 21.91 -22.62
N ARG A 66 -19.04 22.86 -23.23
CA ARG A 66 -20.52 22.90 -23.26
C ARG A 66 -21.10 21.86 -24.23
N GLN A 67 -20.51 21.65 -25.40
CA GLN A 67 -20.89 20.58 -26.34
C GLN A 67 -20.60 19.22 -25.74
N ILE A 68 -19.45 19.00 -25.12
CA ILE A 68 -19.14 17.77 -24.38
C ILE A 68 -20.17 17.54 -23.26
N ALA A 69 -20.58 18.58 -22.53
CA ALA A 69 -21.57 18.44 -21.46
C ALA A 69 -23.02 18.19 -21.95
N ILE A 70 -23.38 18.65 -23.16
CA ILE A 70 -24.72 18.53 -23.75
C ILE A 70 -24.86 17.25 -24.57
N ASP A 71 -23.81 16.87 -25.31
CA ASP A 71 -23.75 15.72 -26.22
C ASP A 71 -23.17 14.46 -25.55
N ALA A 72 -22.70 14.58 -24.30
CA ALA A 72 -22.41 13.44 -23.45
C ALA A 72 -23.62 12.54 -23.30
N ASN A 73 -23.55 11.40 -23.99
CA ASN A 73 -24.32 10.24 -23.65
C ASN A 73 -24.20 10.06 -22.14
N THR A 74 -25.34 9.98 -21.46
CA THR A 74 -25.51 9.90 -20.00
C THR A 74 -24.88 8.65 -19.37
N ASP A 75 -23.96 7.99 -20.05
CA ASP A 75 -23.36 6.76 -19.62
C ASP A 75 -22.27 7.11 -18.60
N LEU A 76 -22.72 7.37 -17.37
CA LEU A 76 -21.91 7.53 -16.15
C LEU A 76 -21.21 6.22 -15.76
N TRP A 77 -20.99 5.30 -16.70
CA TRP A 77 -20.41 3.99 -16.45
C TRP A 77 -18.95 4.05 -15.95
N PRO A 78 -18.06 4.96 -16.41
CA PRO A 78 -16.70 4.99 -15.86
C PRO A 78 -16.69 5.55 -14.43
N ALA A 79 -17.61 6.49 -14.13
CA ALA A 79 -17.88 6.94 -12.77
C ALA A 79 -18.40 5.78 -11.88
N ALA A 80 -19.34 4.97 -12.39
CA ALA A 80 -19.83 3.79 -11.69
C ALA A 80 -18.72 2.76 -11.43
N LEU A 81 -17.85 2.48 -12.41
CA LEU A 81 -16.68 1.61 -12.23
C LEU A 81 -15.71 2.16 -11.18
N ARG A 82 -15.50 3.48 -11.14
CA ARG A 82 -14.67 4.12 -10.12
C ARG A 82 -15.26 3.92 -8.72
N VAL A 83 -16.57 4.14 -8.57
CA VAL A 83 -17.29 3.90 -7.31
C VAL A 83 -17.17 2.44 -6.89
N ILE A 84 -17.46 1.49 -7.79
CA ILE A 84 -17.34 0.06 -7.53
C ILE A 84 -15.93 -0.29 -7.08
N THR A 85 -14.90 0.22 -7.76
CA THR A 85 -13.50 0.00 -7.41
C THR A 85 -13.21 0.43 -5.98
N VAL A 86 -13.57 1.66 -5.61
CA VAL A 86 -13.33 2.20 -4.26
C VAL A 86 -14.15 1.45 -3.20
N VAL A 87 -15.40 1.11 -3.49
CA VAL A 87 -16.26 0.33 -2.57
C VAL A 87 -15.68 -1.06 -2.33
N THR A 88 -15.23 -1.77 -3.36
CA THR A 88 -14.62 -3.08 -3.19
C THR A 88 -13.31 -2.98 -2.41
N LEU A 89 -12.47 -1.97 -2.66
CA LEU A 89 -11.27 -1.74 -1.84
C LEU A 89 -11.62 -1.44 -0.38
N ALA A 90 -12.67 -0.67 -0.13
CA ALA A 90 -13.18 -0.38 1.21
C ALA A 90 -13.63 -1.66 1.92
N LEU A 91 -14.36 -2.53 1.21
CA LEU A 91 -14.75 -3.84 1.74
C LEU A 91 -13.51 -4.67 2.10
N PHE A 92 -12.53 -4.77 1.21
CA PHE A 92 -11.28 -5.51 1.52
C PHE A 92 -10.51 -4.93 2.71
N ALA A 93 -10.48 -3.61 2.88
CA ALA A 93 -9.68 -2.95 3.91
C ALA A 93 -10.34 -2.92 5.30
N TYR A 94 -11.66 -2.72 5.33
CA TYR A 94 -12.43 -2.48 6.56
C TYR A 94 -13.23 -3.68 7.04
N TRP A 95 -13.36 -4.75 6.24
CA TRP A 95 -14.10 -5.93 6.67
C TRP A 95 -13.42 -6.61 7.88
N PRO A 96 -14.11 -6.75 9.02
CA PRO A 96 -13.54 -7.36 10.21
C PRO A 96 -13.27 -8.84 9.99
N GLY A 97 -12.04 -9.28 10.29
CA GLY A 97 -11.63 -10.68 10.21
C GLY A 97 -11.25 -11.18 8.80
N LEU A 98 -11.38 -10.37 7.75
CA LEU A 98 -10.96 -10.75 6.39
C LEU A 98 -9.44 -10.98 6.29
N PRO A 99 -8.56 -10.14 6.88
CA PRO A 99 -7.13 -10.42 6.96
C PRO A 99 -6.82 -11.71 7.75
N ALA A 100 -7.59 -11.99 8.81
CA ALA A 100 -7.40 -13.19 9.63
C ALA A 100 -7.81 -14.47 8.90
N ARG A 101 -8.88 -14.42 8.09
CA ARG A 101 -9.36 -15.55 7.28
C ARG A 101 -8.45 -15.85 6.10
N MET A 102 -8.00 -14.82 5.38
CA MET A 102 -7.17 -14.99 4.18
C MET A 102 -5.68 -15.20 4.50
N GLY A 103 -5.23 -14.79 5.69
CA GLY A 103 -3.86 -14.94 6.15
C GLY A 103 -2.85 -14.39 5.14
N ARG A 104 -1.94 -15.27 4.67
CA ARG A 104 -0.87 -14.90 3.72
C ARG A 104 -1.37 -14.42 2.34
N TRP A 105 -2.59 -14.79 1.96
CA TRP A 105 -3.16 -14.49 0.64
C TRP A 105 -3.90 -13.16 0.58
N TYR A 106 -4.12 -12.51 1.72
CA TYR A 106 -4.79 -11.22 1.80
C TYR A 106 -4.09 -10.14 0.96
N LEU A 107 -2.82 -9.87 1.25
CA LEU A 107 -2.07 -8.81 0.59
C LEU A 107 -1.85 -9.02 -0.92
N PRO A 108 -1.48 -10.21 -1.43
CA PRO A 108 -1.25 -10.38 -2.86
C PRO A 108 -2.56 -10.26 -3.63
N ILE A 109 -3.67 -10.78 -3.12
CA ILE A 109 -4.99 -10.63 -3.75
C ILE A 109 -5.39 -9.15 -3.76
N PHE A 110 -5.23 -8.46 -2.62
CA PHE A 110 -5.50 -7.03 -2.54
C PHE A 110 -4.63 -6.23 -3.52
N ALA A 111 -3.33 -6.50 -3.59
CA ALA A 111 -2.40 -5.77 -4.45
C ALA A 111 -2.69 -5.99 -5.94
N VAL A 112 -2.98 -7.23 -6.35
CA VAL A 112 -3.38 -7.56 -7.73
C VAL A 112 -4.69 -6.88 -8.08
N TYR A 113 -5.71 -7.00 -7.23
CA TYR A 113 -6.99 -6.33 -7.44
C TYR A 113 -6.82 -4.81 -7.51
N TYR A 114 -6.04 -4.22 -6.60
CA TYR A 114 -5.76 -2.80 -6.54
C TYR A 114 -5.12 -2.29 -7.85
N ALA A 115 -4.09 -2.97 -8.35
CA ALA A 115 -3.42 -2.60 -9.59
C ALA A 115 -4.35 -2.72 -10.81
N LEU A 116 -5.03 -3.86 -10.95
CA LEU A 116 -5.89 -4.13 -12.10
C LEU A 116 -7.14 -3.24 -12.11
N ALA A 117 -7.77 -3.01 -10.96
CA ALA A 117 -8.94 -2.15 -10.87
C ALA A 117 -8.57 -0.68 -11.10
N ALA A 118 -7.43 -0.21 -10.60
CA ALA A 118 -6.92 1.13 -10.90
C ALA A 118 -6.62 1.29 -12.40
N ALA A 119 -5.95 0.32 -13.01
CA ALA A 119 -5.65 0.33 -14.45
C ALA A 119 -6.91 0.30 -15.31
N LEU A 120 -7.86 -0.58 -15.01
CA LEU A 120 -9.11 -0.69 -15.75
C LEU A 120 -9.96 0.57 -15.59
N SER A 121 -10.07 1.11 -14.37
CA SER A 121 -10.77 2.38 -14.11
C SER A 121 -10.14 3.53 -14.88
N HIS A 122 -8.80 3.57 -14.99
CA HIS A 122 -8.09 4.59 -15.75
C HIS A 122 -8.30 4.42 -17.26
N ALA A 123 -8.12 3.20 -17.81
CA ALA A 123 -8.39 2.92 -19.22
C ALA A 123 -9.82 3.29 -19.62
N ALA A 124 -10.79 2.93 -18.77
CA ALA A 124 -12.19 3.26 -18.95
C ALA A 124 -12.43 4.77 -19.02
N PHE A 125 -11.88 5.51 -18.05
CA PHE A 125 -11.98 6.97 -18.01
C PHE A 125 -11.34 7.59 -19.25
N THR A 126 -10.14 7.17 -19.62
CA THR A 126 -9.41 7.75 -20.75
C THR A 126 -10.09 7.43 -22.08
N ALA A 127 -10.56 6.20 -22.30
CA ALA A 127 -11.34 5.87 -23.50
C ALA A 127 -12.62 6.70 -23.60
N TRP A 128 -13.32 6.89 -22.47
CA TRP A 128 -14.49 7.74 -22.40
C TRP A 128 -14.13 9.20 -22.74
N VAL A 129 -13.08 9.78 -22.16
CA VAL A 129 -12.59 11.13 -22.50
C VAL A 129 -12.21 11.25 -23.98
N LEU A 130 -11.52 10.26 -24.56
CA LEU A 130 -11.14 10.29 -25.98
C LEU A 130 -12.37 10.39 -26.88
N SER A 131 -13.46 9.67 -26.58
CA SER A 131 -14.70 9.76 -27.36
C SER A 131 -15.29 11.18 -27.39
N TYR A 132 -15.11 11.96 -26.31
CA TYR A 132 -15.53 13.36 -26.25
C TYR A 132 -14.60 14.30 -26.97
N VAL A 133 -13.29 14.10 -26.79
CA VAL A 133 -12.28 14.96 -27.41
C VAL A 133 -12.28 14.78 -28.93
N GLU A 134 -12.45 13.55 -29.43
CA GLU A 134 -12.58 13.30 -30.87
C GLU A 134 -13.86 13.90 -31.44
N ALA A 135 -14.98 13.80 -30.72
CA ALA A 135 -16.26 14.38 -31.14
C ALA A 135 -16.26 15.91 -31.13
N ALA A 136 -15.61 16.53 -30.14
CA ALA A 136 -15.68 17.98 -29.93
C ALA A 136 -14.50 18.74 -30.58
N LEU A 137 -13.26 18.26 -30.48
CA LEU A 137 -12.06 19.06 -30.73
C LEU A 137 -11.42 18.92 -32.11
N ALA A 138 -12.12 18.33 -33.09
CA ALA A 138 -11.73 18.23 -34.51
C ALA A 138 -10.29 18.73 -34.80
N THR A 139 -9.29 17.88 -34.54
CA THR A 139 -7.85 18.05 -34.81
C THR A 139 -6.91 18.62 -33.71
N GLN A 140 -7.30 18.87 -32.45
CA GLN A 140 -6.34 19.33 -31.41
C GLN A 140 -5.63 18.21 -30.63
N THR A 141 -4.65 17.56 -31.28
CA THR A 141 -3.80 16.49 -30.69
C THR A 141 -3.03 16.92 -29.43
N ALA A 142 -2.61 18.18 -29.33
CA ALA A 142 -1.85 18.69 -28.19
C ALA A 142 -2.66 18.73 -26.88
N LEU A 143 -3.96 19.07 -26.97
CA LEU A 143 -4.82 19.18 -25.80
C LEU A 143 -5.21 17.80 -25.26
N ALA A 144 -5.44 16.83 -26.16
CA ALA A 144 -5.65 15.42 -25.82
C ALA A 144 -4.44 14.82 -25.09
N LEU A 145 -3.23 15.12 -25.55
CA LEU A 145 -1.98 14.69 -24.90
C LEU A 145 -1.79 15.35 -23.52
N LEU A 146 -2.12 16.63 -23.38
CA LEU A 146 -2.00 17.33 -22.09
C LEU A 146 -2.91 16.71 -21.01
N PHE A 147 -4.20 16.49 -21.32
CA PHE A 147 -5.14 15.82 -20.42
C PHE A 147 -4.71 14.38 -20.10
N SER A 148 -4.17 13.67 -21.10
CA SER A 148 -3.64 12.32 -20.94
C SER A 148 -2.45 12.25 -19.98
N MET A 149 -1.51 13.19 -20.11
CA MET A 149 -0.35 13.25 -19.24
C MET A 149 -0.72 13.64 -17.80
N GLU A 150 -1.66 14.57 -17.62
CA GLU A 150 -2.19 14.94 -16.31
C GLU A 150 -2.85 13.74 -15.61
N SER A 151 -3.67 12.98 -16.34
CA SER A 151 -4.36 11.81 -15.80
C SER A 151 -3.39 10.68 -15.40
N GLY A 152 -2.30 10.47 -16.16
CA GLY A 152 -1.32 9.42 -15.90
C GLY A 152 -0.58 9.54 -14.56
N TRP A 153 -0.41 10.76 -14.04
CA TRP A 153 0.22 11.00 -12.74
C TRP A 153 -0.59 10.43 -11.56
N THR A 154 -1.91 10.52 -11.62
CA THR A 154 -2.77 9.99 -10.54
C THR A 154 -2.68 8.46 -10.48
N LEU A 155 -2.71 7.80 -11.64
CA LEU A 155 -2.49 6.35 -11.71
C LEU A 155 -1.11 5.98 -11.18
N PHE A 156 -0.08 6.71 -11.60
CA PHE A 156 1.29 6.48 -11.17
C PHE A 156 1.42 6.46 -9.64
N VAL A 157 0.90 7.49 -8.97
CA VAL A 157 0.94 7.61 -7.50
C VAL A 157 0.19 6.47 -6.82
N ILE A 158 -0.99 6.11 -7.32
CA ILE A 158 -1.79 4.98 -6.83
C ILE A 158 -1.00 3.68 -6.93
N LEU A 159 -0.46 3.36 -8.10
CA LEU A 159 0.31 2.14 -8.32
C LEU A 159 1.61 2.11 -7.50
N LEU A 160 2.25 3.27 -7.30
CA LEU A 160 3.44 3.41 -6.45
C LEU A 160 3.17 2.97 -5.01
N PHE A 161 2.00 3.30 -4.44
CA PHE A 161 1.62 2.81 -3.11
C PHE A 161 1.50 1.28 -3.08
N GLY A 162 1.01 0.68 -4.17
CA GLY A 162 1.01 -0.78 -4.33
C GLY A 162 2.42 -1.36 -4.23
N VAL A 163 3.41 -0.74 -4.91
CA VAL A 163 4.82 -1.16 -4.83
C VAL A 163 5.33 -1.08 -3.41
N VAL A 164 5.13 0.06 -2.73
CA VAL A 164 5.58 0.26 -1.35
C VAL A 164 4.99 -0.80 -0.43
N MET A 165 3.69 -1.09 -0.56
CA MET A 165 3.00 -2.09 0.25
C MET A 165 3.53 -3.51 0.03
N VAL A 166 3.76 -3.91 -1.22
CA VAL A 166 4.34 -5.22 -1.56
C VAL A 166 5.80 -5.31 -1.11
N ALA A 167 6.60 -4.26 -1.35
CA ALA A 167 8.00 -4.19 -0.96
C ALA A 167 8.21 -4.15 0.56
N TRP A 168 7.22 -3.66 1.30
CA TRP A 168 7.22 -3.71 2.75
C TRP A 168 7.15 -5.14 3.27
N GLN A 169 6.21 -5.94 2.76
CA GLN A 169 5.97 -7.29 3.27
C GLN A 169 6.95 -8.32 2.70
N TYR A 170 7.28 -8.18 1.42
CA TYR A 170 7.87 -9.26 0.62
C TYR A 170 9.33 -9.03 0.24
N ASP A 171 9.97 -10.14 -0.16
CA ASP A 171 11.32 -10.14 -0.70
C ASP A 171 11.38 -9.58 -2.13
N MET A 172 12.59 -9.19 -2.55
CA MET A 172 12.85 -8.56 -3.85
C MET A 172 12.26 -9.34 -5.02
N ARG A 173 12.31 -10.67 -5.01
CA ARG A 173 11.84 -11.48 -6.14
C ARG A 173 10.33 -11.32 -6.35
N ARG A 174 9.55 -11.25 -5.27
CA ARG A 174 8.09 -11.02 -5.36
C ARG A 174 7.77 -9.59 -5.76
N VAL A 175 8.58 -8.62 -5.32
CA VAL A 175 8.46 -7.23 -5.76
C VAL A 175 8.69 -7.13 -7.27
N LEU A 176 9.71 -7.80 -7.81
CA LEU A 176 9.96 -7.80 -9.26
C LEU A 176 8.78 -8.39 -10.05
N TRP A 177 8.20 -9.50 -9.59
CA TRP A 177 6.99 -10.06 -10.20
C TRP A 177 5.81 -9.09 -10.14
N TYR A 178 5.66 -8.38 -9.04
CA TYR A 178 4.61 -7.37 -8.89
C TYR A 178 4.86 -6.15 -9.78
N VAL A 179 6.10 -5.70 -9.93
CA VAL A 179 6.46 -4.62 -10.86
C VAL A 179 6.21 -5.03 -12.31
N LEU A 180 6.47 -6.29 -12.67
CA LEU A 180 6.09 -6.81 -13.99
C LEU A 180 4.57 -6.79 -14.20
N LEU A 181 3.80 -7.16 -13.17
CA LEU A 181 2.34 -7.02 -13.20
C LEU A 181 1.91 -5.56 -13.39
N LEU A 182 2.57 -4.62 -12.70
CA LEU A 182 2.30 -3.19 -12.84
C LEU A 182 2.60 -2.67 -14.24
N ALA A 183 3.67 -3.15 -14.89
CA ALA A 183 3.96 -2.81 -16.29
C ALA A 183 2.81 -3.26 -17.21
N GLY A 184 2.26 -4.46 -16.98
CA GLY A 184 1.07 -4.93 -17.68
C GLY A 184 -0.18 -4.09 -17.35
N ALA A 185 -0.36 -3.71 -16.10
CA ALA A 185 -1.45 -2.85 -15.66
C ALA A 185 -1.38 -1.46 -16.29
N GLU A 186 -0.19 -0.85 -16.40
CA GLU A 186 0.01 0.42 -17.11
C GLU A 186 -0.24 0.28 -18.61
N ALA A 187 0.20 -0.81 -19.24
CA ALA A 187 -0.10 -1.06 -20.64
C ALA A 187 -1.62 -1.14 -20.91
N ILE A 188 -2.37 -1.77 -20.00
CA ILE A 188 -3.84 -1.78 -20.04
C ILE A 188 -4.38 -0.37 -19.85
N ALA A 189 -3.91 0.35 -18.83
CA ALA A 189 -4.38 1.69 -18.49
C ALA A 189 -4.21 2.67 -19.65
N PHE A 190 -3.08 2.61 -20.34
CA PHE A 190 -2.75 3.47 -21.47
C PHE A 190 -3.15 2.90 -22.84
N SER A 191 -3.77 1.72 -22.87
CA SER A 191 -4.20 1.07 -24.12
C SER A 191 -5.09 1.95 -25.02
N PRO A 192 -6.05 2.77 -24.51
CA PRO A 192 -6.86 3.62 -25.37
C PRO A 192 -6.02 4.65 -26.13
N LEU A 193 -4.96 5.18 -25.52
CA LEU A 193 -4.07 6.14 -26.16
C LEU A 193 -3.09 5.46 -27.09
N LEU A 194 -2.55 4.30 -26.69
CA LEU A 194 -1.64 3.51 -27.53
C LEU A 194 -2.31 3.07 -28.84
N LEU A 195 -3.62 2.82 -28.79
CA LEU A 195 -4.42 2.43 -29.95
C LEU A 195 -4.99 3.63 -30.72
N SER A 196 -4.90 4.84 -30.17
CA SER A 196 -5.32 6.08 -30.84
C SER A 196 -4.31 6.55 -31.88
N THR A 197 -4.65 7.57 -32.67
CA THR A 197 -3.73 8.19 -33.64
C THR A 197 -2.71 9.12 -33.01
N LEU A 198 -2.66 9.22 -31.67
CA LEU A 198 -1.73 10.09 -30.96
C LEU A 198 -0.27 9.59 -31.05
N PRO A 199 0.72 10.49 -30.96
CA PRO A 199 2.12 10.10 -30.91
C PRO A 199 2.41 9.21 -29.69
N TRP A 200 2.86 7.98 -29.92
CA TRP A 200 3.22 7.02 -28.89
C TRP A 200 4.57 7.27 -28.18
N PRO A 201 5.60 7.94 -28.75
CA PRO A 201 6.90 8.04 -28.07
C PRO A 201 6.87 8.71 -26.68
N PRO A 202 6.13 9.82 -26.45
CA PRO A 202 6.01 10.42 -25.11
C PRO A 202 5.37 9.48 -24.10
N LEU A 203 4.41 8.67 -24.54
CA LEU A 203 3.69 7.71 -23.70
C LEU A 203 4.59 6.55 -23.28
N VAL A 204 5.35 6.00 -24.23
CA VAL A 204 6.34 4.94 -23.94
C VAL A 204 7.42 5.46 -23.00
N PHE A 205 7.90 6.70 -23.20
CA PHE A 205 8.87 7.33 -22.31
C PHE A 205 8.32 7.48 -20.88
N GLN A 206 7.06 7.90 -20.75
CA GLN A 206 6.39 8.00 -19.45
C GLN A 206 6.29 6.64 -18.73
N ILE A 207 5.80 5.60 -19.42
CA ILE A 207 5.71 4.23 -18.87
C ILE A 207 7.10 3.73 -18.44
N PHE A 208 8.12 4.01 -19.25
CA PHE A 208 9.50 3.64 -18.92
C PHE A 208 10.00 4.35 -17.65
N ILE A 209 9.72 5.64 -17.49
CA ILE A 209 10.05 6.39 -16.27
C ILE A 209 9.33 5.80 -15.06
N HIS A 210 8.02 5.54 -15.16
CA HIS A 210 7.25 4.95 -14.06
C HIS A 210 7.82 3.60 -13.65
N LEU A 211 8.12 2.73 -14.62
CA LEU A 211 8.73 1.43 -14.38
C LEU A 211 10.09 1.54 -13.68
N ALA A 212 10.94 2.46 -14.11
CA ALA A 212 12.22 2.73 -13.47
C ALA A 212 12.04 3.20 -12.02
N ILE A 213 11.06 4.07 -11.76
CA ILE A 213 10.74 4.54 -10.39
C ILE A 213 10.17 3.40 -9.54
N TYR A 214 9.28 2.55 -10.06
CA TYR A 214 8.75 1.39 -9.34
C TYR A 214 9.86 0.42 -8.93
N LEU A 215 10.80 0.14 -9.83
CA LEU A 215 11.97 -0.66 -9.51
C LEU A 215 12.84 -0.01 -8.44
N MET A 216 13.13 1.28 -8.58
CA MET A 216 13.94 2.03 -7.61
C MET A 216 13.30 2.03 -6.23
N VAL A 217 12.03 2.42 -6.13
CA VAL A 217 11.29 2.51 -4.86
C VAL A 217 11.10 1.13 -4.26
N GLY A 218 10.74 0.13 -5.06
CA GLY A 218 10.67 -1.26 -4.62
C GLY A 218 12.00 -1.73 -4.03
N PHE A 219 13.12 -1.41 -4.70
CA PHE A 219 14.46 -1.76 -4.21
C PHE A 219 14.80 -1.08 -2.88
N VAL A 220 14.61 0.23 -2.80
CA VAL A 220 14.91 1.01 -1.60
C VAL A 220 14.08 0.54 -0.41
N VAL A 221 12.76 0.39 -0.58
CA VAL A 221 11.86 -0.03 0.49
C VAL A 221 12.17 -1.45 0.95
N THR A 222 12.38 -2.40 0.03
CA THR A 222 12.72 -3.77 0.42
C THR A 222 14.04 -3.82 1.20
N ARG A 223 15.07 -3.08 0.76
CA ARG A 223 16.37 -3.03 1.46
C ARG A 223 16.26 -2.36 2.83
N MET A 224 15.53 -1.25 2.91
CA MET A 224 15.27 -0.54 4.18
C MET A 224 14.55 -1.45 5.17
N MET A 225 13.49 -2.14 4.73
CA MET A 225 12.72 -3.04 5.58
C MET A 225 13.52 -4.29 5.99
N ALA A 226 14.40 -4.80 5.12
CA ALA A 226 15.32 -5.87 5.48
C ALA A 226 16.30 -5.43 6.58
N ALA A 227 16.89 -4.23 6.45
CA ALA A 227 17.77 -3.65 7.45
C ALA A 227 17.05 -3.41 8.79
N GLN A 228 15.85 -2.83 8.77
CA GLN A 228 15.04 -2.61 9.97
C GLN A 228 14.69 -3.92 10.68
N ARG A 229 14.35 -4.98 9.92
CA ARG A 229 14.07 -6.30 10.50
C ARG A 229 15.32 -6.90 11.15
N ALA A 230 16.49 -6.77 10.53
CA ALA A 230 17.75 -7.23 11.11
C ALA A 230 18.09 -6.47 12.41
N GLN A 231 17.94 -5.14 12.41
CA GLN A 231 18.16 -4.30 13.60
C GLN A 231 17.21 -4.65 14.75
N ARG A 232 15.91 -4.87 14.45
CA ARG A 232 14.93 -5.27 15.46
C ARG A 232 15.29 -6.62 16.09
N ARG A 233 15.72 -7.61 15.29
CA ARG A 233 16.15 -8.92 15.80
C ARG A 233 17.36 -8.79 16.71
N ALA A 234 18.39 -8.06 16.29
CA ALA A 234 19.58 -7.82 17.10
C ALA A 234 19.25 -7.13 18.44
N LEU A 235 18.34 -6.15 18.42
CA LEU A 235 17.88 -5.47 19.64
C LEU A 235 17.13 -6.41 20.58
N THR A 236 16.24 -7.26 20.05
CA THR A 236 15.52 -8.26 20.84
C THR A 236 16.47 -9.28 21.46
N GLU A 237 17.45 -9.78 20.70
CA GLU A 237 18.46 -10.72 21.19
C GLU A 237 19.31 -10.11 22.31
N ALA A 238 19.78 -8.87 22.15
CA ALA A 238 20.54 -8.17 23.18
C ALA A 238 19.71 -7.94 24.46
N ASN A 239 18.43 -7.61 24.33
CA ASN A 239 17.53 -7.42 25.49
C ASN A 239 17.34 -8.73 26.27
N ILE A 240 17.15 -9.85 25.56
CA ILE A 240 17.05 -11.18 26.19
C ILE A 240 18.32 -11.50 26.96
N GLN A 241 19.50 -11.26 26.38
CA GLN A 241 20.79 -11.50 27.05
C GLN A 241 20.93 -10.65 28.31
N LEU A 242 20.64 -9.33 28.23
CA LEU A 242 20.71 -8.44 29.40
C LEU A 242 19.78 -8.89 30.53
N THR A 243 18.58 -9.33 30.19
CA THR A 243 17.60 -9.84 31.17
C THR A 243 18.11 -11.11 31.85
N GLN A 244 18.73 -12.03 31.09
CA GLN A 244 19.34 -13.24 31.65
C GLN A 244 20.54 -12.92 32.55
N TYR A 245 21.40 -11.99 32.14
CA TYR A 245 22.52 -11.54 32.96
C TYR A 245 22.04 -10.93 34.27
N ALA A 246 21.05 -10.04 34.23
CA ALA A 246 20.48 -9.43 35.43
C ALA A 246 19.88 -10.49 36.38
N ALA A 247 19.12 -11.44 35.86
CA ALA A 247 18.55 -12.55 36.65
C ALA A 247 19.65 -13.42 37.29
N SER A 248 20.74 -13.70 36.57
CA SER A 248 21.87 -14.45 37.13
C SER A 248 22.57 -13.69 38.25
N GLN A 249 22.77 -12.37 38.10
CA GLN A 249 23.37 -11.53 39.13
C GLN A 249 22.51 -11.48 40.40
N GLU A 250 21.19 -11.38 40.23
CA GLU A 250 20.24 -11.43 41.34
C GLU A 250 20.31 -12.76 42.08
N GLN A 251 20.32 -13.89 41.36
CA GLN A 251 20.45 -15.22 41.97
C GLN A 251 21.76 -15.37 42.76
N LEU A 252 22.88 -14.87 42.23
CA LEU A 252 24.15 -14.86 42.96
C LEU A 252 24.09 -13.97 44.20
N ALA A 253 23.49 -12.78 44.10
CA ALA A 253 23.34 -11.86 45.24
C ALA A 253 22.47 -12.49 46.34
N VAL A 254 21.32 -13.07 45.99
CA VAL A 254 20.43 -13.79 46.92
C VAL A 254 21.15 -14.96 47.57
N SER A 255 21.94 -15.73 46.81
CA SER A 255 22.73 -16.84 47.37
C SER A 255 23.80 -16.37 48.35
N ARG A 256 24.48 -15.25 48.05
CA ARG A 256 25.48 -14.66 48.95
C ARG A 256 24.84 -14.16 50.24
N GLU A 257 23.70 -13.50 50.11
CA GLU A 257 22.95 -12.98 51.25
C GLU A 257 22.44 -14.10 52.16
N ARG A 258 21.92 -15.19 51.58
CA ARG A 258 21.58 -16.39 52.34
C ARG A 258 22.77 -16.97 53.10
N ASN A 259 23.94 -17.05 52.47
CA ASN A 259 25.16 -17.53 53.13
C ASN A 259 25.68 -16.58 54.22
N ARG A 260 25.44 -15.28 54.09
CA ARG A 260 25.74 -14.29 55.14
C ARG A 260 24.82 -14.50 56.34
N MET A 261 23.51 -14.55 56.10
CA MET A 261 22.50 -14.80 57.14
C MET A 261 22.73 -16.12 57.87
N ALA A 262 23.06 -17.21 57.17
CA ALA A 262 23.32 -18.50 57.80
C ALA A 262 24.52 -18.46 58.76
N ARG A 263 25.58 -17.71 58.41
CA ARG A 263 26.74 -17.50 59.29
C ARG A 263 26.38 -16.66 60.51
N GLU A 264 25.67 -15.55 60.32
CA GLU A 264 25.23 -14.69 61.43
C GLU A 264 24.30 -15.42 62.41
N LEU A 265 23.40 -16.26 61.89
CA LEU A 265 22.56 -17.14 62.71
C LEU A 265 23.39 -18.20 63.44
N HIS A 266 24.42 -18.76 62.80
CA HIS A 266 25.29 -19.74 63.43
C HIS A 266 26.10 -19.12 64.59
N ASP A 267 26.71 -17.96 64.37
CA ASP A 267 27.52 -17.27 65.37
C ASP A 267 26.69 -16.86 66.59
N THR A 268 25.46 -16.36 66.38
CA THR A 268 24.55 -15.99 67.48
C THR A 268 24.05 -17.19 68.27
N LEU A 269 23.64 -18.27 67.58
CA LEU A 269 23.24 -19.52 68.25
C LEU A 269 24.40 -20.15 69.02
N ALA A 270 25.59 -20.24 68.42
CA ALA A 270 26.77 -20.80 69.06
C ALA A 270 27.18 -20.00 70.31
N HIS A 271 27.12 -18.67 70.26
CA HIS A 271 27.35 -17.82 71.43
C HIS A 271 26.31 -18.04 72.53
N SER A 272 25.03 -18.21 72.18
CA SER A 272 23.95 -18.42 73.17
C SER A 272 23.95 -19.79 73.85
N LEU A 273 24.56 -20.80 73.22
CA LEU A 273 24.65 -22.17 73.76
C LEU A 273 25.94 -22.43 74.54
N SER A 274 26.94 -21.57 74.36
CA SER A 274 28.24 -21.66 75.05
C SER A 274 28.33 -20.78 76.31
N ALA A 275 27.33 -19.92 76.53
CA ALA A 275 27.16 -19.08 77.71
C ALA A 275 26.16 -19.72 78.69
#